data_AF-A0A969D632-F1
#
_entry.id   AF-A0A969D632-F1
#
_cell.length_a   1.000
_cell.length_b   1.000
_cell.length_c   1.000
_cell.angle_alpha   90.00
_cell.angle_beta   90.00
_cell.angle_gamma   90.00
#
_symmetry.space_group_name_H-M   'P 1'
#
loop_
_entity.id
_entity.type
_entity.pdbx_description
1 polymer ?
#
loop_
_entity_poly.entity_id
_entity_poly.type
_entity_poly.pdbx_seq_one_letter_code
_entity_poly.pdbx_strand_id
1 'polypeptide(L)' 'TLQKIVADNGAPGERSYHPGYYGAFAFDPDGNNIEAVFHGPAKRSALALVITPIAEKMTA' A
#
# COMPACT_ATOMS: atom_id res chain seq x y z
N THR A 1 24.51 -6.77 13.55
CA THR A 1 23.43 -7.30 12.70
C THR A 1 22.25 -7.67 13.56
N LEU A 2 21.32 -6.74 13.75
CA LEU A 2 19.97 -7.01 14.24
C LEU A 2 19.09 -6.01 13.48
N GLN A 3 18.38 -6.51 12.47
CA GLN A 3 17.40 -5.71 11.74
C GLN A 3 16.34 -5.26 12.74
N LYS A 4 16.28 -3.94 12.94
CA LYS A 4 15.32 -3.24 13.77
C LYS A 4 13.92 -3.68 13.33
N ILE A 5 13.27 -4.40 14.24
CA ILE A 5 12.06 -5.15 13.98
C ILE A 5 10.97 -4.15 13.59
N VAL A 6 10.25 -4.43 12.49
CA VAL A 6 9.00 -3.74 12.16
C VAL A 6 8.08 -3.91 13.36
N ALA A 7 7.91 -2.84 14.14
CA ALA A 7 7.16 -2.90 15.38
C ALA A 7 5.68 -2.64 15.08
N ASP A 8 4.81 -3.51 15.61
CA ASP A 8 3.36 -3.28 15.61
C ASP A 8 3.08 -1.94 16.32
N ASN A 9 2.41 -1.05 15.60
CA ASN A 9 2.04 0.28 16.10
C ASN A 9 0.51 0.46 16.12
N GLY A 10 -0.24 -0.63 15.92
CA GLY A 10 -1.69 -0.63 15.93
C GLY A 10 -2.25 -1.80 15.13
N ALA A 11 -2.72 -2.81 15.85
CA ALA A 11 -3.36 -3.98 15.27
C ALA A 11 -4.54 -3.60 14.34
N PRO A 12 -4.81 -4.39 13.29
CA PRO A 12 -5.91 -4.14 12.37
C PRO A 12 -7.25 -3.92 13.09
N GLY A 13 -7.96 -2.83 12.76
CA GLY A 13 -9.28 -2.57 13.32
C GLY A 13 -9.96 -1.33 12.76
N GLU A 14 -11.25 -1.18 13.08
CA GLU A 14 -11.99 0.04 12.76
C GLU A 14 -11.42 1.23 13.56
N ARG A 15 -11.46 2.42 12.96
CA ARG A 15 -10.98 3.65 13.60
C ARG A 15 -12.02 4.76 13.49
N SER A 16 -12.06 5.59 14.53
CA SER A 16 -12.92 6.77 14.57
C SER A 16 -12.32 7.89 13.71
N TYR A 17 -12.62 7.85 12.42
CA TYR A 17 -12.34 8.96 11.50
C TYR A 17 -13.53 9.19 10.57
N HIS A 18 -13.94 8.16 9.82
CA HIS A 18 -15.23 8.11 9.13
C HIS A 18 -15.77 6.67 9.11
N PRO A 19 -17.08 6.45 8.88
CA PRO A 19 -17.65 5.11 8.80
C PRO A 19 -16.93 4.24 7.76
N GLY A 20 -16.66 2.98 8.12
CA GLY A 20 -15.98 2.03 7.25
C GLY A 20 -14.47 2.22 7.11
N TYR A 21 -13.85 3.10 7.91
CA TYR A 21 -12.40 3.25 7.98
C TYR A 21 -11.79 2.12 8.81
N TYR A 22 -11.08 1.21 8.13
CA TYR A 22 -10.36 0.12 8.77
C TYR A 22 -8.86 0.29 8.52
N GLY A 23 -8.06 0.31 9.59
CA GLY A 23 -6.64 0.62 9.52
C GLY A 23 -5.77 -0.32 10.36
N ALA A 24 -4.52 -0.51 9.93
CA ALA A 24 -3.45 -1.16 10.66
C ALA A 24 -2.16 -0.35 10.52
N PHE A 25 -1.32 -0.34 11.56
CA PHE A 25 -0.15 0.52 11.67
C PHE A 25 1.09 -0.27 12.06
N ALA A 26 2.22 0.03 11.42
CA ALA A 26 3.50 -0.55 11.77
C ALA A 26 4.64 0.44 11.53
N PHE A 27 5.72 0.33 12.31
CA PHE A 27 6.95 1.07 12.04
C PHE A 27 7.80 0.37 11.00
N ASP A 28 8.26 1.08 9.98
CA ASP A 28 9.33 0.59 9.13
C ASP A 28 10.72 0.71 9.82
N PRO A 29 11.79 0.14 9.25
CA PRO A 29 13.13 0.20 9.85
C PRO A 29 13.66 1.63 10.04
N ASP A 30 13.24 2.56 9.19
CA ASP A 30 13.63 3.97 9.22
C ASP A 30 12.85 4.74 10.30
N GLY A 31 11.77 4.16 10.82
CA GLY A 31 10.92 4.72 11.88
C GLY A 31 9.69 5.44 11.35
N ASN A 32 9.33 5.29 10.07
CA ASN A 32 8.08 5.82 9.54
C ASN A 32 6.91 4.99 10.04
N ASN A 33 5.81 5.67 10.37
CA ASN A 33 4.55 5.00 10.71
C ASN A 33 3.79 4.67 9.42
N ILE A 34 3.88 3.43 8.98
CA ILE A 34 3.21 2.94 7.78
C ILE A 34 1.78 2.56 8.14
N GLU A 35 0.83 3.06 7.35
CA GLU A 35 -0.59 2.75 7.48
C GLU A 35 -1.06 1.91 6.29
N ALA A 36 -1.70 0.78 6.60
CA ALA A 36 -2.51 0.03 5.65
C ALA A 36 -3.98 0.33 5.95
N VAL A 37 -4.68 0.97 5.01
CA VAL A 37 -6.05 1.47 5.20
C VAL A 37 -7.00 0.95 4.14
N PHE A 38 -8.22 0.68 4.57
CA PHE A 38 -9.38 0.44 3.72
C PHE A 38 -10.45 1.51 4.01
N HIS A 39 -10.78 2.29 2.98
CA HIS A 39 -11.81 3.34 3.05
C HIS A 39 -13.20 2.88 2.56
N GLY A 40 -13.38 1.57 2.32
CA GLY A 40 -14.54 1.04 1.62
C GLY A 40 -14.26 0.78 0.13
N PRO A 41 -15.29 0.34 -0.63
CA PRO A 41 -15.14 -0.02 -2.04
C PRO A 41 -14.65 1.15 -2.90
N ALA A 42 -13.51 0.97 -3.56
CA ALA A 42 -13.00 1.95 -4.53
C ALA A 42 -13.62 1.72 -5.91
N LYS A 43 -14.02 2.80 -6.59
CA LYS A 43 -14.28 2.77 -8.04
C LYS A 43 -12.95 2.99 -8.76
N ARG A 44 -12.65 2.13 -9.73
CA ARG A 44 -11.48 2.32 -10.60
C ARG A 44 -11.66 3.61 -11.40
N SER A 45 -10.65 4.46 -11.41
CA SER A 45 -10.63 5.71 -12.19
C SER A 45 -10.36 5.48 -13.68
N ALA A 46 -9.85 4.31 -14.06
CA ALA A 46 -9.61 3.93 -15.45
C ALA A 46 -9.87 2.42 -15.67
N LEU A 47 -10.20 2.08 -16.91
CA LEU A 47 -10.20 0.69 -17.38
C LEU A 47 -8.76 0.17 -17.44
N ALA A 48 -8.57 -1.15 -17.32
CA ALA A 48 -7.25 -1.78 -17.23
C ALA A 48 -6.29 -1.28 -18.33
N LEU A 49 -5.11 -0.82 -17.93
CA LEU A 49 -4.10 -0.31 -18.84
C LEU A 49 -3.55 -1.46 -19.70
N VAL A 50 -3.70 -1.38 -21.02
CA VAL A 50 -3.03 -2.30 -21.96
C VAL A 50 -1.63 -1.74 -22.23
N ILE A 51 -0.59 -2.43 -21.77
CA ILE A 51 0.80 -2.09 -22.07
C ILE A 51 1.17 -2.77 -23.39
N THR A 52 1.37 -1.98 -24.44
CA THR A 52 1.95 -2.47 -25.70
C THR A 52 3.47 -2.31 -25.60
N PRO A 53 4.27 -3.40 -25.72
CA PRO A 53 5.72 -3.27 -25.80
C PRO A 53 6.07 -2.45 -27.05
N ILE A 54 6.88 -1.41 -26.89
CA ILE A 54 7.60 -0.85 -28.04
C ILE A 54 8.59 -1.92 -28.49
N ALA A 55 8.43 -2.43 -29.71
CA ALA A 55 9.42 -3.31 -30.29
C ALA A 55 10.72 -2.50 -30.42
N GLU A 56 11.68 -2.73 -29.52
CA GLU A 56 13.06 -2.34 -29.77
C GLU A 56 13.48 -3.08 -31.05
N LYS A 57 13.74 -2.31 -32.10
CA LYS A 57 14.45 -2.83 -33.27
C LYS A 57 15.83 -3.26 -32.80
N MET A 58 15.97 -4.54 -32.45
CA MET A 58 17.26 -5.21 -32.43
C MET A 58 17.61 -5.55 -33.88
N THR A 59 18.07 -4.56 -34.64
CA THR A 59 18.84 -4.81 -35.86
C THR A 59 20.21 -5.36 -35.44
N ALA A 60 20.58 -6.46 -36.09
CA ALA A 60 21.78 -7.26 -35.88
C ALA A 60 23.09 -6.46 -35.84
#